data_AF-D3CTI4-F1
#
_entry.id   AF-D3CTI4-F1
#
_cell.length_a   1.000
_cell.length_b   1.000
_cell.length_c   1.000
_cell.angle_alpha   90.00
_cell.angle_beta   90.00
_cell.angle_gamma   90.00
#
_symmetry.space_group_name_H-M   'P 1'
#
loop_
_entity.id
_entity.type
_entity.pdbx_description
1 polymer ?
#
loop_
_entity_poly.entity_id
_entity_poly.type
_entity_poly.pdbx_seq_one_letter_code
_entity_poly.pdbx_strand_id
1 'polypeptide(L)'
;MSTVIGLPRPDGTTERRVLREPVAWPRPAAPPTSRTAYAAAHVVADPLGDNAPGAPAVVDWDATMAFRRHLWSYGLGVAEAMDTAQRGMGLDWDATRTLIHRGAAEARAAGGRIAAGAGTDHASADLPGLPAVIAAYEEQVAVVEDAGATVILMASRQLARLARGPEEYHKVYSRVLEQTTAPVILHWLGPMFDPALEGYWGSPDLSRATASFVDLVRDHAGAIDGVKVSLLDAAHEVALRRALPAEVKLYTGDDSPPDRPWSWPPPGHG
;
A
#
# COMPACT_ATOMS: atom_id res chain seq x y z
N MET A 1 -6.68 -18.19 -35.66
CA MET A 1 -7.90 -18.95 -35.29
C MET A 1 -8.39 -18.34 -33.99
N SER A 2 -9.63 -17.83 -33.94
CA SER A 2 -10.15 -17.21 -32.73
C SER A 2 -10.46 -18.27 -31.66
N THR A 3 -9.85 -18.15 -30.49
CA THR A 3 -10.13 -19.04 -29.35
C THR A 3 -11.55 -18.82 -28.82
N VAL A 4 -12.30 -19.89 -28.57
CA VAL A 4 -13.66 -19.85 -28.03
C VAL A 4 -13.72 -20.63 -26.73
N ILE A 5 -14.30 -20.03 -25.69
CA ILE A 5 -14.47 -20.65 -24.37
C ILE A 5 -15.94 -20.66 -23.96
N GLY A 6 -16.35 -21.66 -23.19
CA GLY A 6 -17.66 -21.71 -22.55
C GLY A 6 -17.61 -21.00 -21.19
N LEU A 7 -18.50 -20.04 -20.95
CA LEU A 7 -18.62 -19.34 -19.68
C LEU A 7 -19.98 -19.67 -19.03
N PRO A 8 -20.02 -19.95 -17.72
CA PRO A 8 -21.28 -20.17 -17.02
C PRO A 8 -22.10 -18.87 -16.96
N ARG A 9 -23.41 -19.00 -17.04
CA ARG A 9 -24.37 -17.91 -16.80
C ARG A 9 -25.09 -18.10 -15.47
N PRO A 10 -25.64 -17.02 -14.88
CA PRO A 10 -26.42 -17.12 -13.63
C PRO A 10 -27.64 -18.04 -13.71
N ASP A 11 -28.18 -18.26 -14.91
CA ASP A 11 -29.32 -19.17 -15.16
C ASP A 11 -28.91 -20.65 -15.28
N GLY A 12 -27.64 -20.98 -15.03
CA GLY A 12 -27.10 -22.34 -15.13
C GLY A 12 -26.77 -22.78 -16.56
N THR A 13 -27.00 -21.94 -17.57
CA THR A 13 -26.61 -22.23 -18.96
C THR A 13 -25.15 -21.86 -19.22
N THR A 14 -24.64 -22.19 -20.42
CA THR A 14 -23.29 -21.82 -20.85
C THR A 14 -23.34 -20.93 -22.08
N GLU A 15 -22.60 -19.82 -22.04
CA GLU A 15 -22.38 -18.95 -23.19
C GLU A 15 -21.05 -19.27 -23.89
N ARG A 16 -21.05 -19.31 -25.22
CA ARG A 16 -19.80 -19.34 -25.99
C ARG A 16 -19.26 -17.92 -26.16
N ARG A 17 -18.12 -17.64 -25.54
CA ARG A 17 -17.39 -16.37 -25.69
C ARG A 17 -16.21 -16.54 -26.63
N VAL A 18 -16.20 -15.77 -27.72
CA VAL A 18 -15.03 -15.63 -28.59
C VAL A 18 -14.08 -14.63 -27.95
N LEU A 19 -12.82 -15.05 -27.73
CA LEU A 19 -11.79 -14.19 -27.15
C LEU A 19 -11.24 -13.22 -28.21
N ARG A 20 -10.83 -12.04 -27.76
CA ARG A 20 -10.08 -11.09 -28.58
C ARG A 20 -8.65 -11.57 -28.74
N GLU A 21 -7.98 -11.12 -29.80
CA GLU A 21 -6.55 -11.34 -29.96
C GLU A 21 -5.77 -10.72 -28.78
N PRO A 22 -4.74 -11.40 -28.24
CA PRO A 22 -3.93 -10.86 -27.16
C PRO A 22 -3.27 -9.53 -27.57
N VAL A 23 -3.33 -8.53 -26.70
CA VAL A 23 -2.57 -7.31 -26.86
C VAL A 23 -1.16 -7.54 -26.35
N ALA A 24 -0.15 -7.27 -27.18
CA ALA A 24 1.25 -7.27 -26.77
C ALA A 24 1.64 -5.90 -26.23
N TRP A 25 2.04 -5.84 -24.97
CA TRP A 25 2.56 -4.62 -24.34
C TRP A 25 4.08 -4.64 -24.37
N PRO A 26 4.73 -3.81 -25.22
CA PRO A 26 6.19 -3.75 -25.27
C PRO A 26 6.74 -3.20 -23.94
N ARG A 27 7.89 -3.73 -23.51
CA ARG A 27 8.59 -3.19 -22.35
C ARG A 27 9.13 -1.78 -22.68
N PRO A 28 8.94 -0.79 -21.78
CA PRO A 28 9.56 0.52 -21.95
C PRO A 28 11.09 0.42 -21.99
N ALA A 29 11.72 1.24 -22.82
CA ALA A 29 13.19 1.32 -22.88
C ALA A 29 13.81 2.06 -21.68
N ALA A 30 13.01 2.86 -20.98
CA ALA A 30 13.41 3.62 -19.81
C ALA A 30 12.23 3.78 -18.82
N PRO A 31 12.48 4.05 -17.53
CA PRO A 31 11.43 4.30 -16.54
C PRO A 31 10.55 5.51 -16.90
N PRO A 32 9.28 5.53 -16.44
CA PRO A 32 8.40 6.70 -16.58
C PRO A 32 9.01 7.95 -15.90
N THR A 33 8.91 9.10 -16.57
CA THR A 33 9.46 10.37 -16.07
C THR A 33 8.41 11.35 -15.58
N SER A 34 7.17 11.24 -16.08
CA SER A 34 6.08 12.16 -15.75
C SER A 34 5.37 11.82 -14.45
N ARG A 35 5.43 10.56 -14.01
CA ARG A 35 4.75 10.05 -12.81
C ARG A 35 5.61 8.99 -12.15
N THR A 36 5.47 8.89 -10.83
CA THR A 36 5.90 7.71 -10.07
C THR A 36 4.71 6.80 -9.90
N ALA A 37 4.83 5.57 -10.40
CA ALA A 37 3.81 4.54 -10.26
C ALA A 37 4.39 3.36 -9.49
N TYR A 38 3.66 2.89 -8.48
CA TYR A 38 3.94 1.66 -7.76
C TYR A 38 2.80 0.68 -8.02
N ALA A 39 3.15 -0.59 -8.26
CA ALA A 39 2.20 -1.67 -8.20
C ALA A 39 2.26 -2.31 -6.80
N ALA A 40 1.13 -2.36 -6.10
CA ALA A 40 1.00 -3.20 -4.91
C ALA A 40 1.01 -4.66 -5.36
N ALA A 41 2.08 -5.38 -5.04
CA ALA A 41 2.30 -6.72 -5.57
C ALA A 41 1.64 -7.80 -4.70
N HIS A 42 0.98 -8.77 -5.34
CA HIS A 42 0.47 -9.96 -4.66
C HIS A 42 1.60 -10.93 -4.30
N VAL A 43 1.31 -11.95 -3.49
CA VAL A 43 2.22 -13.07 -3.21
C VAL A 43 1.69 -14.33 -3.90
N VAL A 44 2.59 -15.19 -4.35
CA VAL A 44 2.23 -16.50 -4.93
C VAL A 44 2.36 -17.56 -3.84
N ALA A 45 1.27 -18.26 -3.55
CA ALA A 45 1.30 -19.41 -2.65
C ALA A 45 1.91 -20.62 -3.37
N ASP A 46 2.72 -21.41 -2.65
CA ASP A 46 3.17 -22.72 -3.11
C ASP A 46 1.96 -23.67 -3.19
N PRO A 47 1.56 -24.13 -4.38
CA PRO A 47 0.38 -25.00 -4.52
C PRO A 47 0.54 -26.38 -3.85
N LEU A 48 1.77 -26.77 -3.50
CA LEU A 48 2.07 -28.01 -2.79
C LEU A 48 2.29 -27.79 -1.28
N GLY A 49 2.25 -26.54 -0.82
CA GLY A 49 2.39 -26.17 0.58
C GLY A 49 1.13 -26.45 1.40
N ASP A 50 1.31 -26.57 2.72
CA ASP A 50 0.22 -26.74 3.68
C ASP A 50 -0.51 -25.41 3.93
N ASN A 51 -1.34 -25.00 2.96
CA ASN A 51 -2.09 -23.75 2.96
C ASN A 51 -3.52 -23.94 3.49
N ALA A 52 -3.70 -24.79 4.51
CA ALA A 52 -5.02 -25.02 5.09
C ALA A 52 -5.65 -23.71 5.61
N PRO A 53 -6.99 -23.54 5.58
CA PRO A 53 -7.64 -22.35 6.13
C PRO A 53 -7.21 -22.09 7.59
N GLY A 54 -6.61 -20.92 7.82
CA GLY A 54 -6.11 -20.52 9.14
C GLY A 54 -4.64 -20.87 9.42
N ALA A 55 -3.98 -21.65 8.56
CA ALA A 55 -2.53 -21.82 8.60
C ALA A 55 -1.83 -20.66 7.86
N PRO A 56 -0.59 -20.29 8.24
CA PRO A 56 0.22 -19.37 7.46
C PRO A 56 0.43 -19.87 6.03
N ALA A 57 0.34 -18.96 5.05
CA ALA A 57 0.58 -19.33 3.67
C ALA A 57 2.05 -19.71 3.44
N VAL A 58 2.29 -20.84 2.78
CA VAL A 58 3.61 -21.20 2.26
C VAL A 58 3.83 -20.43 0.97
N VAL A 59 4.84 -19.56 0.96
CA VAL A 59 5.12 -18.68 -0.19
C VAL A 59 6.02 -19.40 -1.20
N ASP A 60 5.59 -19.40 -2.47
CA ASP A 60 6.48 -19.68 -3.60
C ASP A 60 7.34 -18.44 -3.85
N TRP A 61 8.54 -18.43 -3.28
CA TRP A 61 9.45 -17.29 -3.36
C TRP A 61 9.92 -17.00 -4.77
N ASP A 62 10.13 -18.02 -5.60
CA ASP A 62 10.68 -17.85 -6.94
C ASP A 62 9.64 -17.20 -7.85
N ALA A 63 8.40 -17.68 -7.82
CA ALA A 63 7.28 -17.08 -8.54
C ALA A 63 6.97 -15.66 -8.03
N THR A 64 6.96 -15.48 -6.70
CA THR A 64 6.73 -14.19 -6.05
C THR A 64 7.76 -13.16 -6.52
N MET A 65 9.06 -13.48 -6.51
CA MET A 65 10.13 -12.59 -6.96
C MET A 65 10.14 -12.40 -8.49
N ALA A 66 9.78 -13.44 -9.27
CA ALA A 66 9.65 -13.33 -10.72
C ALA A 66 8.61 -12.27 -11.12
N PHE A 67 7.52 -12.16 -10.37
CA PHE A 67 6.52 -11.12 -10.61
C PHE A 67 7.04 -9.71 -10.29
N ARG A 68 7.86 -9.52 -9.24
CA ARG A 68 8.48 -8.20 -8.97
C ARG A 68 9.44 -7.80 -10.09
N ARG A 69 10.28 -8.73 -10.55
CA ARG A 69 11.16 -8.52 -11.72
C ARG A 69 10.36 -8.17 -12.97
N HIS A 70 9.20 -8.80 -13.16
CA HIS A 70 8.30 -8.45 -14.25
C HIS A 70 7.83 -7.00 -14.14
N LEU A 71 7.35 -6.55 -12.97
CA LEU A 71 6.91 -5.18 -12.76
C LEU A 71 8.01 -4.15 -13.00
N TRP A 72 9.22 -4.38 -12.47
CA TRP A 72 10.38 -3.50 -12.74
C TRP A 72 10.77 -3.49 -14.23
N SER A 73 10.61 -4.62 -14.94
CA SER A 73 10.86 -4.67 -16.40
C SER A 73 9.90 -3.79 -17.21
N TYR A 74 8.77 -3.38 -16.61
CA TYR A 74 7.83 -2.40 -17.17
C TYR A 74 8.03 -0.98 -16.60
N GLY A 75 9.09 -0.76 -15.81
CA GLY A 75 9.43 0.55 -15.23
C GLY A 75 8.56 0.95 -14.03
N LEU A 76 7.74 0.04 -13.49
CA LEU A 76 6.93 0.28 -12.30
C LEU A 76 7.78 0.10 -11.05
N GLY A 77 7.52 0.90 -10.01
CA GLY A 77 7.97 0.56 -8.66
C GLY A 77 7.12 -0.56 -8.06
N VAL A 78 7.63 -1.21 -7.01
CA VAL A 78 6.88 -2.21 -6.23
C VAL A 78 6.52 -1.62 -4.88
N ALA A 79 5.24 -1.66 -4.51
CA ALA A 79 4.78 -1.47 -3.14
C ALA A 79 4.64 -2.87 -2.51
N GLU A 80 5.62 -3.24 -1.70
CA GLU A 80 5.81 -4.56 -1.12
C GLU A 80 5.11 -4.68 0.24
N ALA A 81 4.66 -5.88 0.60
CA ALA A 81 4.04 -6.14 1.91
C ALA A 81 2.87 -5.19 2.25
N MET A 82 2.04 -4.88 1.26
CA MET A 82 0.80 -4.10 1.39
C MET A 82 -0.42 -5.03 1.49
N ASP A 83 -1.63 -4.48 1.62
CA ASP A 83 -2.87 -5.26 1.74
C ASP A 83 -3.08 -6.26 0.58
N THR A 84 -2.63 -5.91 -0.63
CA THR A 84 -2.66 -6.80 -1.82
C THR A 84 -1.80 -8.07 -1.64
N ALA A 85 -0.80 -8.04 -0.78
CA ALA A 85 0.00 -9.20 -0.39
C ALA A 85 -0.69 -10.07 0.69
N GLN A 86 -1.96 -9.77 1.02
CA GLN A 86 -2.75 -10.42 2.07
C GLN A 86 -2.13 -10.30 3.48
N ARG A 87 -1.43 -9.18 3.71
CA ARG A 87 -0.81 -8.87 4.98
C ARG A 87 -1.86 -8.77 6.09
N GLY A 88 -1.63 -9.45 7.22
CA GLY A 88 -2.57 -9.53 8.32
C GLY A 88 -3.83 -10.38 8.03
N MET A 89 -3.90 -11.03 6.86
CA MET A 89 -4.99 -11.90 6.41
C MET A 89 -4.49 -13.20 5.74
N GLY A 90 -3.33 -13.70 6.17
CA GLY A 90 -2.76 -14.98 5.69
C GLY A 90 -1.23 -14.97 5.57
N LEU A 91 -0.63 -13.80 5.35
CA LEU A 91 0.82 -13.61 5.42
C LEU A 91 1.19 -13.11 6.82
N ASP A 92 1.89 -13.93 7.59
CA ASP A 92 2.35 -13.58 8.93
C ASP A 92 3.57 -12.62 8.91
N TRP A 93 3.97 -12.16 10.09
CA TRP A 93 5.06 -11.20 10.20
C TRP A 93 6.42 -11.77 9.75
N ASP A 94 6.72 -13.03 10.05
CA ASP A 94 8.00 -13.64 9.69
C ASP A 94 8.14 -13.81 8.16
N ALA A 95 7.08 -14.25 7.49
CA ALA A 95 7.00 -14.28 6.04
C ALA A 95 7.05 -12.87 5.45
N THR A 96 6.40 -11.90 6.08
CA THR A 96 6.42 -10.49 5.66
C THR A 96 7.84 -9.90 5.72
N ARG A 97 8.58 -10.10 6.82
CA ARG A 97 9.99 -9.68 6.94
C ARG A 97 10.84 -10.30 5.84
N THR A 98 10.67 -11.59 5.61
CA THR A 98 11.38 -12.32 4.54
C THR A 98 11.06 -11.75 3.16
N LEU A 99 9.80 -11.43 2.89
CA LEU A 99 9.35 -10.81 1.65
C LEU A 99 10.01 -9.44 1.43
N ILE A 100 10.05 -8.59 2.47
CA ILE A 100 10.65 -7.26 2.42
C ILE A 100 12.15 -7.35 2.11
N HIS A 101 12.91 -8.19 2.83
CA HIS A 101 14.34 -8.34 2.59
C HIS A 101 14.65 -8.92 1.21
N ARG A 102 13.93 -9.96 0.76
CA ARG A 102 14.12 -10.56 -0.57
C ARG A 102 13.75 -9.57 -1.67
N GLY A 103 12.59 -8.93 -1.55
CA GLY A 103 12.11 -7.94 -2.51
C GLY A 103 13.10 -6.77 -2.66
N ALA A 104 13.63 -6.26 -1.56
CA ALA A 104 14.61 -5.17 -1.61
C ALA A 104 15.96 -5.59 -2.19
N ALA A 105 16.42 -6.81 -1.93
CA ALA A 105 17.62 -7.35 -2.56
C ALA A 105 17.47 -7.48 -4.09
N GLU A 106 16.32 -8.00 -4.55
CA GLU A 106 16.00 -8.10 -5.97
C GLU A 106 15.84 -6.71 -6.61
N ALA A 107 15.24 -5.75 -5.91
CA ALA A 107 15.11 -4.38 -6.36
C ALA A 107 16.49 -3.76 -6.62
N ARG A 108 17.44 -3.91 -5.67
CA ARG A 108 18.82 -3.44 -5.86
C ARG A 108 19.49 -4.10 -7.06
N ALA A 109 19.33 -5.41 -7.24
CA ALA A 109 19.91 -6.13 -8.37
C ALA A 109 19.33 -5.69 -9.72
N ALA A 110 18.04 -5.35 -9.75
CA ALA A 110 17.34 -4.89 -10.95
C ALA A 110 17.46 -3.38 -11.21
N GLY A 111 18.01 -2.60 -10.28
CA GLY A 111 17.89 -1.13 -10.28
C GLY A 111 16.44 -0.65 -10.15
N GLY A 112 15.58 -1.48 -9.56
CA GLY A 112 14.16 -1.25 -9.38
C GLY A 112 13.85 -0.37 -8.17
N ARG A 113 12.69 0.30 -8.21
CA ARG A 113 12.18 1.06 -7.07
C ARG A 113 11.31 0.17 -6.19
N ILE A 114 11.49 0.26 -4.87
CA ILE A 114 10.71 -0.48 -3.90
C ILE A 114 10.35 0.40 -2.70
N ALA A 115 9.11 0.30 -2.27
CA ALA A 115 8.61 0.81 -1.01
C ALA A 115 7.88 -0.32 -0.30
N ALA A 116 7.96 -0.41 1.04
CA ALA A 116 7.39 -1.54 1.78
C ALA A 116 6.57 -1.08 2.97
N GLY A 117 5.48 -1.79 3.25
CA GLY A 117 4.60 -1.51 4.38
C GLY A 117 5.30 -1.65 5.73
N ALA A 118 5.09 -0.69 6.62
CA ALA A 118 5.39 -0.78 8.05
C ALA A 118 4.15 -0.34 8.84
N GLY A 119 3.65 -1.20 9.71
CA GLY A 119 2.46 -1.03 10.52
C GLY A 119 2.68 -1.62 11.92
N THR A 120 1.63 -2.20 12.48
CA THR A 120 1.64 -2.79 13.83
C THR A 120 0.94 -4.15 13.86
N ASP A 121 0.86 -4.82 12.72
CA ASP A 121 0.09 -6.06 12.51
C ASP A 121 0.67 -7.28 13.24
N HIS A 122 1.97 -7.28 13.55
CA HIS A 122 2.62 -8.28 14.39
C HIS A 122 2.28 -8.14 15.88
N ALA A 123 1.86 -6.95 16.31
CA ALA A 123 1.65 -6.65 17.71
C ALA A 123 0.28 -7.16 18.20
N SER A 124 0.24 -7.59 19.46
CA SER A 124 -1.00 -8.11 20.04
C SER A 124 -2.14 -7.09 20.01
N ALA A 125 -3.37 -7.58 19.95
CA ALA A 125 -4.57 -6.75 20.01
C ALA A 125 -4.84 -6.16 21.41
N ASP A 126 -4.01 -6.43 22.41
CA ASP A 126 -4.17 -5.93 23.79
C ASP A 126 -3.01 -5.03 24.24
N LEU A 127 -2.33 -4.36 23.28
CA LEU A 127 -1.26 -3.41 23.61
C LEU A 127 -1.67 -2.43 24.73
N PRO A 128 -0.81 -2.20 25.74
CA PRO A 128 -1.16 -1.49 26.96
C PRO A 128 -1.33 0.02 26.79
N GLY A 129 -0.99 0.59 25.63
CA GLY A 129 -1.13 2.01 25.33
C GLY A 129 -0.28 2.48 24.17
N LEU A 130 -0.34 3.79 23.90
CA LEU A 130 0.35 4.42 22.76
C LEU A 130 1.87 4.18 22.71
N PRO A 131 2.63 4.16 23.83
CA PRO A 131 4.06 3.84 23.77
C PRO A 131 4.35 2.47 23.16
N ALA A 132 3.49 1.47 23.41
CA ALA A 132 3.65 0.15 22.82
C ALA A 132 3.28 0.12 21.33
N VAL A 133 2.34 0.98 20.89
CA VAL A 133 2.03 1.17 19.46
C VAL A 133 3.22 1.80 18.73
N ILE A 134 3.86 2.80 19.35
CA ILE A 134 5.06 3.44 18.81
C ILE A 134 6.19 2.41 18.66
N ALA A 135 6.45 1.61 19.70
CA ALA A 135 7.48 0.56 19.64
C ALA A 135 7.20 -0.48 18.53
N ALA A 136 5.92 -0.84 18.33
CA ALA A 136 5.53 -1.74 17.23
C ALA A 136 5.82 -1.11 15.86
N TYR A 137 5.51 0.18 15.67
CA TYR A 137 5.88 0.88 14.43
C TYR A 137 7.39 0.91 14.24
N GLU A 138 8.15 1.27 15.27
CA GLU A 138 9.62 1.35 15.24
C GLU A 138 10.25 0.01 14.81
N GLU A 139 9.74 -1.13 15.30
CA GLU A 139 10.22 -2.46 14.91
C GLU A 139 10.09 -2.68 13.39
N GLN A 140 8.91 -2.42 12.83
CA GLN A 140 8.68 -2.68 11.41
C GLN A 140 9.33 -1.67 10.49
N VAL A 141 9.39 -0.40 10.92
CA VAL A 141 10.13 0.65 10.23
C VAL A 141 11.61 0.26 10.13
N ALA A 142 12.21 -0.18 11.23
CA ALA A 142 13.61 -0.63 11.24
C ALA A 142 13.87 -1.78 10.27
N VAL A 143 12.95 -2.75 10.16
CA VAL A 143 13.06 -3.84 9.17
C VAL A 143 13.05 -3.31 7.73
N VAL A 144 12.15 -2.38 7.42
CA VAL A 144 12.03 -1.81 6.07
C VAL A 144 13.26 -0.97 5.70
N GLU A 145 13.75 -0.16 6.64
CA GLU A 145 14.95 0.67 6.45
C GLU A 145 16.22 -0.17 6.34
N ASP A 146 16.38 -1.21 7.17
CA ASP A 146 17.51 -2.16 7.08
C ASP A 146 17.52 -2.89 5.73
N ALA A 147 16.34 -3.24 5.21
CA ALA A 147 16.21 -3.79 3.87
C ALA A 147 16.58 -2.77 2.77
N GLY A 148 16.62 -1.47 3.08
CA GLY A 148 16.92 -0.39 2.14
C GLY A 148 15.74 -0.01 1.24
N ALA A 149 14.50 -0.26 1.68
CA ALA A 149 13.28 0.12 0.98
C ALA A 149 12.68 1.40 1.57
N THR A 150 11.93 2.16 0.77
CA THR A 150 11.16 3.31 1.27
C THR A 150 10.02 2.84 2.17
N VAL A 151 9.86 3.43 3.35
CA VAL A 151 8.78 3.07 4.27
C VAL A 151 7.43 3.56 3.74
N ILE A 152 6.44 2.66 3.69
CA ILE A 152 5.03 2.99 3.60
C ILE A 152 4.43 2.81 4.99
N LEU A 153 4.19 3.90 5.71
CA LEU A 153 3.65 3.86 7.07
C LEU A 153 2.15 3.56 7.02
N MET A 154 1.79 2.32 7.32
CA MET A 154 0.43 1.77 7.26
C MET A 154 -0.42 2.21 8.44
N ALA A 155 -1.74 2.24 8.24
CA ALA A 155 -2.69 2.41 9.32
C ALA A 155 -2.60 1.26 10.35
N SER A 156 -2.85 1.56 11.62
CA SER A 156 -2.71 0.65 12.75
C SER A 156 -4.06 0.38 13.41
N ARG A 157 -4.50 -0.88 13.40
CA ARG A 157 -5.70 -1.31 14.15
C ARG A 157 -5.55 -1.07 15.65
N GLN A 158 -4.34 -1.25 16.18
CA GLN A 158 -4.02 -1.03 17.59
C GLN A 158 -4.13 0.46 17.95
N LEU A 159 -3.66 1.36 17.09
CA LEU A 159 -3.83 2.80 17.27
C LEU A 159 -5.29 3.21 17.17
N ALA A 160 -6.01 2.72 16.17
CA ALA A 160 -7.44 3.01 15.98
C ALA A 160 -8.27 2.69 17.23
N ARG A 161 -7.93 1.60 17.92
CA ARG A 161 -8.57 1.17 19.16
C ARG A 161 -8.19 2.02 20.37
N LEU A 162 -6.93 2.45 20.47
CA LEU A 162 -6.38 3.10 21.67
C LEU A 162 -6.53 4.62 21.67
N ALA A 163 -6.50 5.25 20.50
CA ALA A 163 -6.56 6.69 20.37
C ALA A 163 -7.96 7.24 20.73
N ARG A 164 -7.97 8.34 21.48
CA ARG A 164 -9.18 9.03 21.95
C ARG A 164 -9.52 10.28 21.15
N GLY A 165 -8.61 10.69 20.26
CA GLY A 165 -8.73 11.91 19.47
C GLY A 165 -7.54 12.12 18.54
N PRO A 166 -7.62 13.12 17.65
CA PRO A 166 -6.59 13.41 16.66
C PRO A 166 -5.20 13.69 17.26
N GLU A 167 -5.14 14.26 18.46
CA GLU A 167 -3.90 14.60 19.16
C GLU A 167 -3.05 13.35 19.47
N GLU A 168 -3.69 12.22 19.74
CA GLU A 168 -2.99 10.97 20.02
C GLU A 168 -2.44 10.31 18.74
N TYR A 169 -3.15 10.45 17.61
CA TYR A 169 -2.60 10.09 16.30
C TYR A 169 -1.38 10.95 15.98
N HIS A 170 -1.50 12.26 16.14
CA HIS A 170 -0.41 13.19 15.89
C HIS A 170 0.82 12.87 16.73
N LYS A 171 0.63 12.59 18.02
CA LYS A 171 1.72 12.18 18.93
C LYS A 171 2.43 10.92 18.44
N VAL A 172 1.68 9.89 18.06
CA VAL A 172 2.25 8.60 17.61
C VAL A 172 2.98 8.78 16.28
N TYR A 173 2.33 9.38 15.28
CA TYR A 173 2.93 9.57 13.96
C TYR A 173 4.13 10.51 14.01
N SER A 174 4.07 11.62 14.76
CA SER A 174 5.22 12.53 14.91
C SER A 174 6.43 11.80 15.48
N ARG A 175 6.22 10.98 16.52
CA ARG A 175 7.33 10.24 17.14
C ARG A 175 7.97 9.23 16.18
N VAL A 176 7.17 8.59 15.33
CA VAL A 176 7.68 7.65 14.32
C VAL A 176 8.42 8.41 13.21
N LEU A 177 7.82 9.48 12.67
CA LEU A 177 8.39 10.30 11.60
C LEU A 177 9.72 10.97 12.00
N GLU A 178 9.85 11.42 13.24
CA GLU A 178 11.11 11.97 13.78
C GLU A 178 12.28 10.98 13.78
N GLN A 179 12.01 9.67 13.70
CA GLN A 179 13.02 8.61 13.76
C GLN A 179 13.35 8.00 12.41
N THR A 180 12.53 8.26 11.38
CA THR A 180 12.79 7.73 10.05
C THR A 180 14.00 8.43 9.42
N THR A 181 14.85 7.64 8.77
CA THR A 181 16.09 8.10 8.14
C THR A 181 15.88 8.72 6.76
N ALA A 182 14.71 8.50 6.16
CA ALA A 182 14.32 9.03 4.86
C ALA A 182 12.81 9.34 4.81
N PRO A 183 12.36 10.24 3.91
CA PRO A 183 10.95 10.54 3.77
C PRO A 183 10.09 9.30 3.49
N VAL A 184 8.95 9.19 4.18
CA VAL A 184 8.04 8.04 4.08
C VAL A 184 6.82 8.32 3.22
N ILE A 185 6.10 7.26 2.85
CA ILE A 185 4.76 7.36 2.28
C ILE A 185 3.74 7.06 3.37
N LEU A 186 2.86 7.99 3.72
CA LEU A 186 1.76 7.70 4.64
C LEU A 186 0.65 6.94 3.90
N HIS A 187 0.09 5.91 4.51
CA HIS A 187 -1.05 5.17 3.96
C HIS A 187 -2.29 5.34 4.86
N TRP A 188 -3.32 5.96 4.30
CA TRP A 188 -4.64 6.03 4.91
C TRP A 188 -5.59 5.06 4.22
N LEU A 189 -5.85 3.94 4.90
CA LEU A 189 -6.81 2.91 4.48
C LEU A 189 -8.17 3.16 5.13
N GLY A 190 -9.24 3.18 4.32
CA GLY A 190 -10.59 3.37 4.81
C GLY A 190 -11.27 2.12 5.35
N PRO A 191 -12.38 2.29 6.10
CA PRO A 191 -13.11 1.20 6.75
C PRO A 191 -13.80 0.22 5.79
N MET A 192 -13.97 0.57 4.51
CA MET A 192 -14.47 -0.36 3.48
C MET A 192 -13.48 -1.48 3.16
N PHE A 193 -12.19 -1.26 3.40
CA PHE A 193 -11.16 -2.28 3.26
C PHE A 193 -10.87 -2.97 4.60
N ASP A 194 -10.89 -2.21 5.70
CA ASP A 194 -10.66 -2.74 7.04
C ASP A 194 -11.57 -2.07 8.08
N PRO A 195 -12.68 -2.71 8.48
CA PRO A 195 -13.63 -2.15 9.43
C PRO A 195 -13.03 -1.80 10.80
N ALA A 196 -11.87 -2.36 11.16
CA ALA A 196 -11.18 -2.03 12.41
C ALA A 196 -10.50 -0.64 12.38
N LEU A 197 -10.48 0.02 11.22
CA LEU A 197 -9.95 1.37 11.03
C LEU A 197 -11.05 2.45 10.98
N GLU A 198 -12.27 2.14 11.37
CA GLU A 198 -13.35 3.13 11.48
C GLU A 198 -12.93 4.31 12.36
N GLY A 199 -13.14 5.54 11.87
CA GLY A 199 -12.78 6.76 12.59
C GLY A 199 -11.27 7.06 12.67
N TYR A 200 -10.45 6.44 11.81
CA TYR A 200 -9.01 6.73 11.71
C TYR A 200 -8.75 8.24 11.59
N TRP A 201 -7.68 8.73 12.23
CA TRP A 201 -7.41 10.17 12.47
C TRP A 201 -8.32 10.85 13.49
N GLY A 202 -9.05 10.08 14.30
CA GLY A 202 -9.73 10.56 15.50
C GLY A 202 -11.13 11.13 15.27
N SER A 203 -11.73 10.87 14.10
CA SER A 203 -13.11 11.26 13.83
C SER A 203 -13.78 10.34 12.80
N PRO A 204 -15.06 9.93 13.01
CA PRO A 204 -15.86 9.31 11.97
C PRO A 204 -16.34 10.32 10.90
N ASP A 205 -16.24 11.63 11.18
CA ASP A 205 -16.48 12.67 10.18
C ASP A 205 -15.24 12.78 9.28
N LEU A 206 -15.39 12.38 8.02
CA LEU A 206 -14.31 12.35 7.05
C LEU A 206 -13.66 13.73 6.85
N SER A 207 -14.43 14.82 6.90
CA SER A 207 -13.87 16.17 6.74
C SER A 207 -12.98 16.54 7.91
N ARG A 208 -13.38 16.18 9.15
CA ARG A 208 -12.55 16.40 10.35
C ARG A 208 -11.31 15.52 10.37
N ALA A 209 -11.45 14.24 10.04
CA ALA A 209 -10.33 13.31 9.91
C ALA A 209 -9.31 13.81 8.88
N THR A 210 -9.79 14.32 7.75
CA THR A 210 -8.95 14.88 6.68
C THR A 210 -8.23 16.14 7.11
N ALA A 211 -8.91 17.06 7.82
CA ALA A 211 -8.27 18.25 8.36
C ALA A 211 -7.11 17.86 9.30
N SER A 212 -7.37 16.94 10.24
CA SER A 212 -6.34 16.42 11.15
C SER A 212 -5.18 15.75 10.41
N PHE A 213 -5.47 14.94 9.39
CA PHE A 213 -4.44 14.29 8.58
C PHE A 213 -3.58 15.30 7.82
N VAL A 214 -4.20 16.30 7.19
CA VAL A 214 -3.48 17.35 6.45
C VAL A 214 -2.63 18.20 7.39
N ASP A 215 -3.10 18.48 8.60
CA ASP A 215 -2.33 19.22 9.61
C ASP A 215 -1.05 18.44 9.99
N LEU A 216 -1.16 17.13 10.25
CA LEU A 216 0.02 16.27 10.47
C LEU A 216 0.99 16.32 9.28
N VAL A 217 0.48 16.24 8.06
CA VAL A 217 1.30 16.26 6.85
C VAL A 217 2.03 17.58 6.68
N ARG A 218 1.40 18.71 7.04
CA ARG A 218 2.04 20.04 7.00
C ARG A 218 3.16 20.15 8.03
N ASP A 219 2.92 19.67 9.24
CA ASP A 219 3.90 19.74 10.33
C ASP A 219 5.15 18.89 10.04
N HIS A 220 5.00 17.83 9.26
CA HIS A 220 6.06 16.87 8.94
C HIS A 220 6.37 16.77 7.44
N ALA A 221 6.11 17.82 6.65
CA ALA A 221 6.24 17.76 5.18
C ALA A 221 7.64 17.31 4.72
N GLY A 222 8.69 17.68 5.45
CA GLY A 222 10.07 17.26 5.16
C GLY A 222 10.37 15.77 5.39
N ALA A 223 9.54 15.08 6.18
CA ALA A 223 9.66 13.65 6.48
C ALA A 223 8.67 12.80 5.66
N ILE A 224 7.87 13.40 4.77
CA ILE A 224 6.82 12.73 4.02
C ILE A 224 7.05 12.93 2.52
N ASP A 225 7.38 11.84 1.82
CA ASP A 225 7.48 11.82 0.36
C ASP A 225 6.10 11.98 -0.30
N GLY A 226 5.08 11.36 0.29
CA GLY A 226 3.72 11.40 -0.20
C GLY A 226 2.73 10.69 0.68
N VAL A 227 1.47 10.75 0.27
CA VAL A 227 0.36 10.07 0.92
C VAL A 227 -0.38 9.20 -0.09
N LYS A 228 -0.78 8.00 0.34
CA LYS A 228 -1.69 7.12 -0.38
C LYS A 228 -2.99 7.05 0.39
N VAL A 229 -4.10 7.42 -0.25
CA VAL A 229 -5.43 7.40 0.38
C VAL A 229 -6.35 6.46 -0.39
N SER A 230 -6.96 5.53 0.34
CA SER A 230 -7.85 4.50 -0.20
C SER A 230 -9.22 4.62 0.47
N LEU A 231 -10.00 5.61 0.03
CA LEU A 231 -11.36 5.92 0.52
C LEU A 231 -12.46 5.76 -0.55
N LEU A 232 -12.10 5.39 -1.78
CA LEU A 232 -13.01 5.22 -2.92
C LEU A 232 -13.89 6.46 -3.23
N ASP A 233 -13.38 7.66 -2.98
CA ASP A 233 -14.03 8.94 -3.31
C ASP A 233 -13.07 9.83 -4.11
N ALA A 234 -13.30 9.92 -5.42
CA ALA A 234 -12.48 10.71 -6.32
C ALA A 234 -12.56 12.23 -6.07
N ALA A 235 -13.72 12.74 -5.63
CA ALA A 235 -13.86 14.17 -5.32
C ALA A 235 -13.08 14.53 -4.06
N HIS A 236 -13.12 13.65 -3.07
CA HIS A 236 -12.31 13.74 -1.87
C HIS A 236 -10.82 13.72 -2.18
N GLU A 237 -10.36 12.80 -3.03
CA GLU A 237 -8.95 12.69 -3.43
C GLU A 237 -8.45 13.98 -4.12
N VAL A 238 -9.26 14.58 -5.00
CA VAL A 238 -8.93 15.86 -5.66
C VAL A 238 -8.84 17.00 -4.64
N ALA A 239 -9.76 17.08 -3.69
CA ALA A 239 -9.73 18.10 -2.64
C ALA A 239 -8.50 17.94 -1.74
N LEU A 240 -8.19 16.70 -1.33
CA LEU A 240 -7.00 16.38 -0.56
C LEU A 240 -5.73 16.79 -1.30
N ARG A 241 -5.60 16.44 -2.58
CA ARG A 241 -4.43 16.82 -3.40
C ARG A 241 -4.15 18.31 -3.37
N ARG A 242 -5.19 19.14 -3.38
CA ARG A 242 -5.08 20.61 -3.35
C ARG A 242 -4.71 21.16 -1.98
N ALA A 243 -4.98 20.40 -0.92
CA ALA A 243 -4.72 20.82 0.46
C ALA A 243 -3.31 20.44 0.96
N LEU A 244 -2.66 19.46 0.31
CA LEU A 244 -1.31 19.00 0.62
C LEU A 244 -0.25 20.08 0.33
N PRO A 245 0.86 20.09 1.10
CA PRO A 245 2.06 20.85 0.74
C PRO A 245 2.54 20.49 -0.68
N ALA A 246 3.15 21.44 -1.39
CA ALA A 246 3.53 21.27 -2.80
C ALA A 246 4.58 20.16 -3.02
N GLU A 247 5.40 19.92 -2.00
CA GLU A 247 6.44 18.90 -1.94
C GLU A 247 5.91 17.48 -1.67
N VAL A 248 4.71 17.35 -1.09
CA VAL A 248 4.12 16.07 -0.71
C VAL A 248 3.29 15.51 -1.86
N LYS A 249 3.66 14.33 -2.35
CA LYS A 249 2.97 13.67 -3.46
C LYS A 249 1.65 13.06 -3.01
N LEU A 250 0.69 12.96 -3.93
CA LEU A 250 -0.48 12.10 -3.77
C LEU A 250 -0.36 10.87 -4.66
N TYR A 251 -0.30 9.70 -4.03
CA TYR A 251 -0.35 8.39 -4.66
C TYR A 251 -1.81 7.93 -4.65
N THR A 252 -2.46 7.89 -5.82
CA THR A 252 -3.84 7.39 -5.88
C THR A 252 -3.88 5.90 -5.53
N GLY A 253 -4.87 5.52 -4.71
CA GLY A 253 -5.18 4.13 -4.38
C GLY A 253 -6.56 3.72 -4.86
N ASP A 254 -7.17 4.51 -5.76
CA ASP A 254 -8.46 4.19 -6.37
C ASP A 254 -8.26 3.26 -7.58
N ASP A 255 -8.66 2.00 -7.40
CA ASP A 255 -8.61 0.97 -8.44
C ASP A 255 -9.86 0.99 -9.36
N SER A 256 -10.82 1.87 -9.10
CA SER A 256 -12.02 2.02 -9.94
C SER A 256 -11.63 2.45 -11.36
N PRO A 257 -12.29 1.93 -12.41
CA PRO A 257 -11.92 2.22 -13.77
C PRO A 257 -11.88 3.74 -14.03
N PRO A 258 -10.79 4.24 -14.63
CA PRO A 258 -10.54 5.66 -14.73
C PRO A 258 -11.45 6.28 -15.79
N ASP A 259 -12.37 7.12 -15.37
CA ASP A 259 -12.83 8.18 -16.27
C ASP A 259 -11.94 9.42 -16.19
N ARG A 260 -10.98 9.54 -15.23
CA ARG A 260 -10.02 10.68 -15.21
C ARG A 260 -8.85 10.80 -14.19
N PRO A 261 -8.52 9.88 -13.26
CA PRO A 261 -7.50 10.16 -12.21
C PRO A 261 -6.06 10.36 -12.72
N TRP A 262 -5.67 9.71 -13.83
CA TRP A 262 -4.29 9.77 -14.34
C TRP A 262 -4.01 10.94 -15.28
N SER A 263 -5.05 11.58 -15.82
CA SER A 263 -4.96 12.67 -16.81
C SER A 263 -4.79 14.07 -16.21
N TRP A 264 -4.67 14.20 -14.89
CA TRP A 264 -4.60 15.52 -14.25
C TRP A 264 -3.24 16.19 -14.48
N PRO A 265 -3.21 17.51 -14.75
CA PRO A 265 -1.95 18.24 -14.86
C PRO A 265 -1.13 18.16 -13.56
N PRO A 266 0.21 18.26 -13.64
CA PRO A 266 1.05 18.42 -12.45
C PRO A 266 0.64 19.69 -11.68
N PRO A 267 0.82 19.74 -10.34
CA PRO A 267 0.55 20.96 -9.58
C PRO A 267 1.44 22.10 -10.11
N GLY A 268 0.86 23.26 -10.42
CA GLY A 268 1.56 24.43 -10.97
C GLY A 268 0.98 25.06 -12.24
N HIS A 269 -0.14 24.57 -12.78
CA HIS A 269 -0.90 25.26 -13.83
C HIS A 269 -2.38 25.38 -13.42
N GLY A 270 -2.73 26.55 -12.89
CA GLY A 270 -4.07 26.93 -12.43
C GLY A 270 -3.99 27.84 -11.23
#